data_AF-A0A060Y7S4-F1
#
_entry.id   AF-A0A060Y7S4-F1
#
_cell.length_a   1.000
_cell.length_b   1.000
_cell.length_c   1.000
_cell.angle_alpha   90.00
_cell.angle_beta   90.00
_cell.angle_gamma   90.00
#
_symmetry.space_group_name_H-M   'P 1'
#
loop_
_entity.id
_entity.type
_entity.pdbx_description
1 polymer ?
#
loop_
_entity_poly.entity_id
_entity_poly.type
_entity_poly.pdbx_seq_one_letter_code
_entity_poly.pdbx_strand_id
1 'polypeptide(L)'
;MDHVTKALGKGTDGTVTAIHLIIRSILESPQTNPYTSSYLMDSLLLGMAGYDSQLSTKEARNTWESTVATDIITPQLKHLDQRLREVNATIRNDSRVSSNFIMRVTFGDECPLSSLPRGSQVHCSGVWSCRERVSLLSLTHIVEQNDGKDKLPLLWRFLQKEAEFRLVRFLPDILALQKSLVKRFQRSSDLMNDSIRELIQKQSAPMRVCYEKRIQIFLNTWNLLRLSVATSEIKIPEEFWKDNLDQDSDLQYLLPRRQGPGLCSTALLSHLVALHNELLHAVDRHTGEDTSYKVSLSELTDLHVIRYEVEKDLLPLVLSNCQYSLERGKETLSEYDLPKIQQQVLTRFLQGKPLITLTGIPILVTRHERDYESILKTVKGKVSQERLPSLTLTALSRDLESYSEVCDALKAMELALGFLSMTGGDTHMPLVRYLEDTLRMSEQTEPHFLKALGRCSLKHCVALWQLLSSLKSENMLKSLKRDPFSGVSAEYQKHLEEEQKKLLQGFITVGNINTWLLEMHEFLLLNLESPRASDTYGPHWSVKETLTAYMDRKEVQVPPDVEASFPDEILLSQIVETWKFTVTYKQEWMM
;
A
#
# COMPACT_ATOMS: atom_id res chain seq x y z
N MET A 1 -10.09 29.28 -0.30
CA MET A 1 -11.34 29.96 -0.71
C MET A 1 -12.16 29.08 -1.64
N ASP A 2 -11.64 28.68 -2.80
CA ASP A 2 -12.39 27.91 -3.82
C ASP A 2 -13.09 26.64 -3.30
N HIS A 3 -12.43 25.86 -2.44
CA HIS A 3 -13.05 24.68 -1.82
C HIS A 3 -14.27 25.04 -0.95
N VAL A 4 -14.16 26.11 -0.16
CA VAL A 4 -15.25 26.57 0.72
C VAL A 4 -16.40 27.11 -0.13
N THR A 5 -16.10 27.84 -1.20
CA THR A 5 -17.14 28.35 -2.13
C THR A 5 -17.92 27.22 -2.79
N LYS A 6 -17.23 26.17 -3.24
CA LYS A 6 -17.89 24.98 -3.81
C LYS A 6 -18.70 24.20 -2.78
N ALA A 7 -18.21 24.11 -1.54
CA ALA A 7 -18.89 23.38 -0.46
C ALA A 7 -20.15 24.11 0.04
N LEU A 8 -20.09 25.44 0.20
CA LEU A 8 -21.24 26.20 0.67
C LEU A 8 -22.33 26.35 -0.40
N GLY A 9 -21.95 26.50 -1.67
CA GLY A 9 -22.91 26.79 -2.73
C GLY A 9 -23.70 28.07 -2.42
N LYS A 10 -22.97 29.15 -2.08
CA LYS A 10 -23.50 30.50 -1.80
C LYS A 10 -22.80 31.61 -2.61
N GLY A 11 -22.07 31.24 -3.67
CA GLY A 11 -21.23 32.15 -4.44
C GLY A 11 -20.04 32.74 -3.66
N THR A 12 -19.22 33.57 -4.32
CA THR A 12 -18.00 34.13 -3.73
C THR A 12 -18.30 35.07 -2.57
N ASP A 13 -19.20 36.04 -2.77
CA ASP A 13 -19.52 37.06 -1.76
C ASP A 13 -20.23 36.44 -0.55
N GLY A 14 -21.17 35.51 -0.78
CA GLY A 14 -21.81 34.76 0.31
C GLY A 14 -20.82 33.93 1.11
N THR A 15 -19.80 33.36 0.46
CA THR A 15 -18.70 32.64 1.14
C THR A 15 -17.88 33.58 2.02
N VAL A 16 -17.53 34.77 1.49
CA VAL A 16 -16.76 35.78 2.24
C VAL A 16 -17.57 36.26 3.45
N THR A 17 -18.86 36.54 3.27
CA THR A 17 -19.75 36.93 4.37
C THR A 17 -19.90 35.81 5.40
N ALA A 18 -19.99 34.54 5.00
CA ALA A 18 -20.02 33.40 5.91
C ALA A 18 -18.74 33.33 6.77
N ILE A 19 -17.57 33.54 6.17
CA ILE A 19 -16.29 33.58 6.89
C ILE A 19 -16.28 34.76 7.89
N HIS A 20 -16.71 35.95 7.46
CA HIS A 20 -16.80 37.11 8.36
C HIS A 20 -17.77 36.88 9.53
N LEU A 21 -18.88 36.18 9.31
CA LEU A 21 -19.81 35.78 10.37
C LEU A 21 -19.15 34.84 11.38
N ILE A 22 -18.37 33.86 10.92
CA ILE A 22 -17.61 32.95 11.80
C ILE A 22 -16.55 33.73 12.58
N ILE A 23 -15.76 34.58 11.92
CA ILE A 23 -14.75 35.43 12.58
C ILE A 23 -15.41 36.33 13.64
N ARG A 24 -16.55 36.94 13.30
CA ARG A 24 -17.32 37.76 14.24
C ARG A 24 -17.80 36.94 15.44
N SER A 25 -18.25 35.71 15.23
CA SER A 25 -18.67 34.83 16.34
C SER A 25 -17.54 34.46 17.30
N ILE A 26 -16.29 34.45 16.82
CA ILE A 26 -15.10 34.23 17.65
C ILE A 26 -14.77 35.50 18.48
N LEU A 27 -15.09 36.69 17.95
CA LEU A 27 -14.80 37.98 18.56
C LEU A 27 -15.92 38.48 19.50
N GLU A 28 -17.16 38.03 19.31
CA GLU A 28 -18.31 38.46 20.13
C GLU A 28 -18.31 37.78 21.51
N SER A 29 -18.32 38.59 22.57
CA SER A 29 -18.51 38.13 23.95
C SER A 29 -19.91 37.51 24.15
N PRO A 30 -20.06 36.42 24.94
CA PRO A 30 -21.30 35.67 25.07
C PRO A 30 -22.49 36.44 25.67
N GLN A 31 -22.31 37.70 26.10
CA GLN A 31 -23.41 38.51 26.66
C GLN A 31 -24.41 39.05 25.62
N THR A 32 -24.08 39.05 24.32
CA THR A 32 -24.95 39.61 23.27
C THR A 32 -25.62 38.57 22.37
N ASN A 33 -25.33 37.28 22.54
CA ASN A 33 -25.87 36.23 21.69
C ASN A 33 -26.80 35.32 22.52
N PRO A 34 -28.13 35.32 22.29
CA PRO A 34 -29.10 34.57 23.10
C PRO A 34 -28.96 33.04 22.99
N TYR A 35 -28.06 32.56 22.14
CA TYR A 35 -27.75 31.15 21.91
C TYR A 35 -26.44 30.68 22.56
N THR A 36 -25.61 31.58 23.09
CA THR A 36 -24.48 31.21 23.95
C THR A 36 -24.95 31.22 25.40
N SER A 37 -25.35 30.05 25.90
CA SER A 37 -25.68 29.87 27.31
C SER A 37 -24.55 30.37 28.21
N SER A 38 -24.89 31.06 29.31
CA SER A 38 -23.97 31.50 30.37
C SER A 38 -23.09 30.38 30.93
N TYR A 39 -23.47 29.11 30.75
CA TYR A 39 -22.67 27.94 31.10
C TYR A 39 -21.46 27.68 30.18
N LEU A 40 -21.45 28.25 28.95
CA LEU A 40 -20.33 28.11 28.03
C LEU A 40 -19.11 28.87 28.52
N MET A 41 -19.25 29.94 29.30
CA MET A 41 -18.09 30.68 29.82
C MET A 41 -17.49 30.01 31.05
N ASP A 42 -18.27 29.38 31.94
CA ASP A 42 -17.69 28.56 33.01
C ASP A 42 -17.05 27.27 32.45
N SER A 43 -17.63 26.67 31.41
CA SER A 43 -17.04 25.52 30.69
C SER A 43 -15.82 25.89 29.85
N LEU A 44 -15.82 27.04 29.14
CA LEU A 44 -14.64 27.51 28.41
C LEU A 44 -13.58 28.10 29.35
N LEU A 45 -13.92 28.80 30.44
CA LEU A 45 -12.92 29.36 31.35
C LEU A 45 -12.35 28.33 32.33
N LEU A 46 -13.14 27.35 32.83
CA LEU A 46 -12.57 26.18 33.52
C LEU A 46 -11.89 25.21 32.55
N GLY A 47 -12.42 25.04 31.33
CA GLY A 47 -11.86 24.15 30.32
C GLY A 47 -10.55 24.65 29.73
N MET A 48 -10.44 25.95 29.45
CA MET A 48 -9.24 26.60 28.89
C MET A 48 -8.10 26.76 29.92
N ALA A 49 -8.36 26.59 31.22
CA ALA A 49 -7.31 26.59 32.24
C ALA A 49 -6.42 25.34 32.21
N GLY A 50 -6.81 24.30 31.47
CA GLY A 50 -6.03 23.06 31.26
C GLY A 50 -5.53 22.85 29.83
N TYR A 51 -5.78 23.79 28.91
CA TYR A 51 -5.29 23.66 27.53
C TYR A 51 -3.84 24.11 27.45
N ASP A 52 -3.01 23.23 26.90
CA ASP A 52 -1.72 23.62 26.38
C ASP A 52 -1.94 24.59 25.21
N SER A 53 -1.70 25.88 25.46
CA SER A 53 -1.82 26.95 24.48
C SER A 53 -0.86 26.78 23.28
N GLN A 54 0.15 25.91 23.41
CA GLN A 54 1.09 25.58 22.34
C GLN A 54 0.64 24.37 21.51
N LEU A 55 -0.43 23.66 21.91
CA LEU A 55 -0.90 22.42 21.26
C LEU A 55 0.24 21.40 21.07
N SER A 56 1.09 21.21 22.08
CA SER A 56 2.28 20.35 22.02
C SER A 56 1.98 18.86 21.91
N THR A 57 0.76 18.44 22.28
CA THR A 57 0.32 17.04 22.19
C THR A 57 -0.79 16.85 21.15
N LYS A 58 -0.87 15.64 20.58
CA LYS A 58 -1.94 15.28 19.63
C LYS A 58 -3.31 15.37 20.30
N GLU A 59 -3.39 15.03 21.58
CA GLU A 59 -4.60 15.10 22.39
C GLU A 59 -5.06 16.55 22.54
N ALA A 60 -4.16 17.48 22.90
CA ALA A 60 -4.50 18.91 23.02
C ALA A 60 -5.02 19.47 21.69
N ARG A 61 -4.38 19.12 20.57
CA ARG A 61 -4.84 19.49 19.23
C ARG A 61 -6.23 18.91 18.92
N ASN A 62 -6.45 17.61 19.15
CA ASN A 62 -7.73 16.97 18.86
C ASN A 62 -8.88 17.58 19.70
N THR A 63 -8.62 17.88 20.99
CA THR A 63 -9.61 18.53 21.84
C THR A 63 -9.88 19.95 21.35
N TRP A 64 -8.88 20.69 20.88
CA TRP A 64 -9.09 22.01 20.27
C TRP A 64 -9.93 21.93 18.99
N GLU A 65 -9.60 20.99 18.09
CA GLU A 65 -10.35 20.76 16.84
C GLU A 65 -11.82 20.42 17.13
N SER A 66 -12.07 19.55 18.12
CA SER A 66 -13.42 19.18 18.52
C SER A 66 -14.21 20.40 19.05
N THR A 67 -13.66 21.14 20.00
CA THR A 67 -14.32 22.31 20.61
C THR A 67 -14.63 23.40 19.57
N VAL A 68 -13.67 23.73 18.70
CA VAL A 68 -13.89 24.73 17.65
C VAL A 68 -14.96 24.26 16.65
N ALA A 69 -14.93 22.99 16.27
CA ALA A 69 -15.93 22.44 15.35
C ALA A 69 -17.34 22.41 15.97
N THR A 70 -17.50 21.92 17.20
CA THR A 70 -18.81 21.73 17.84
C THR A 70 -19.42 23.03 18.35
N ASP A 71 -18.61 23.88 18.98
CA ASP A 71 -19.13 24.99 19.77
C ASP A 71 -19.11 26.31 18.98
N ILE A 72 -18.20 26.46 18.02
CA ILE A 72 -18.05 27.69 17.23
C ILE A 72 -18.62 27.49 15.82
N ILE A 73 -18.10 26.54 15.05
CA ILE A 73 -18.42 26.44 13.61
C ILE A 73 -19.82 25.88 13.38
N THR A 74 -20.17 24.74 14.00
CA THR A 74 -21.44 24.03 13.74
C THR A 74 -22.69 24.89 13.98
N PRO A 75 -22.79 25.67 15.09
CA PRO A 75 -23.96 26.52 15.33
C PRO A 75 -24.13 27.62 14.28
N GLN A 76 -23.01 28.18 13.79
CA GLN A 76 -23.03 29.21 12.75
C GLN A 76 -23.51 28.63 11.42
N LEU A 77 -23.10 27.41 11.07
CA LEU A 77 -23.50 26.74 9.84
C LEU A 77 -24.99 26.35 9.84
N LYS A 78 -25.55 25.95 10.99
CA LYS A 78 -26.99 25.59 11.10
C LYS A 78 -27.95 26.74 10.78
N HIS A 79 -27.56 27.98 11.10
CA HIS A 79 -28.39 29.18 10.88
C HIS A 79 -27.85 30.08 9.77
N LEU A 80 -26.90 29.59 8.97
CA LEU A 80 -26.17 30.39 8.00
C LEU A 80 -27.09 31.04 6.97
N ASP A 81 -28.08 30.32 6.44
CA ASP A 81 -28.97 30.84 5.40
C ASP A 81 -29.89 31.97 5.86
N GLN A 82 -30.28 31.97 7.14
CA GLN A 82 -31.02 33.07 7.72
C GLN A 82 -30.10 34.28 7.93
N ARG A 83 -28.93 34.06 8.54
CA ARG A 83 -27.96 35.13 8.82
C ARG A 83 -27.42 35.79 7.54
N LEU A 84 -27.15 35.00 6.50
CA LEU A 84 -26.73 35.53 5.21
C LEU A 84 -27.81 36.43 4.59
N ARG A 85 -29.09 36.07 4.69
CA ARG A 85 -30.19 36.94 4.22
C ARG A 85 -30.25 38.26 4.98
N GLU A 86 -30.12 38.22 6.30
CA GLU A 86 -30.12 39.42 7.16
C GLU A 86 -28.93 40.34 6.86
N VAL A 87 -27.73 39.77 6.74
CA VAL A 87 -26.52 40.53 6.41
C VAL A 87 -26.57 41.08 5.00
N ASN A 88 -27.02 40.30 4.02
CA ASN A 88 -27.17 40.76 2.64
C ASN A 88 -28.20 41.90 2.54
N ALA A 89 -29.30 41.84 3.29
CA ALA A 89 -30.25 42.94 3.39
C ALA A 89 -29.62 44.21 3.99
N THR A 90 -28.77 44.05 5.01
CA THR A 90 -28.05 45.16 5.64
C THR A 90 -27.03 45.79 4.68
N ILE A 91 -26.24 44.98 3.98
CA ILE A 91 -25.27 45.43 2.98
C ILE A 91 -25.98 46.14 1.82
N ARG A 92 -27.11 45.58 1.36
CA ARG A 92 -27.91 46.15 0.28
C ARG A 92 -28.50 47.52 0.65
N ASN A 93 -28.88 47.72 1.91
CA ASN A 93 -29.43 48.98 2.39
C ASN A 93 -28.36 50.03 2.76
N ASP A 94 -27.06 49.70 2.70
CA ASP A 94 -25.98 50.68 2.89
C ASP A 94 -26.03 51.73 1.78
N SER A 95 -26.08 53.01 2.14
CA SER A 95 -26.17 54.14 1.20
C SER A 95 -25.03 54.19 0.17
N ARG A 96 -23.86 53.63 0.51
CA ARG A 96 -22.71 53.55 -0.40
C ARG A 96 -22.85 52.45 -1.45
N VAL A 97 -23.64 51.41 -1.15
CA VAL A 97 -23.87 50.25 -2.01
C VAL A 97 -25.13 50.45 -2.84
N SER A 98 -26.22 50.93 -2.23
CA SER A 98 -27.53 51.12 -2.88
C SER A 98 -27.53 52.17 -3.99
N SER A 99 -26.62 53.14 -3.93
CA SER A 99 -26.44 54.15 -4.99
C SER A 99 -25.78 53.58 -6.25
N ASN A 100 -25.04 52.47 -6.14
CA ASN A 100 -24.34 51.86 -7.25
C ASN A 100 -25.32 51.08 -8.16
N PHE A 101 -25.35 51.44 -9.44
CA PHE A 101 -26.18 50.79 -10.45
C PHE A 101 -25.90 49.28 -10.59
N ILE A 102 -24.62 48.87 -10.57
CA ILE A 102 -24.24 47.46 -10.72
C ILE A 102 -24.84 46.63 -9.58
N MET A 103 -24.78 47.16 -8.35
CA MET A 103 -25.31 46.47 -7.16
C MET A 103 -26.85 46.37 -7.20
N ARG A 104 -27.54 47.42 -7.67
CA ARG A 104 -29.00 47.36 -7.85
C ARG A 104 -29.42 46.32 -8.90
N VAL A 105 -28.66 46.18 -9.98
CA VAL A 105 -28.92 45.15 -10.99
C VAL A 105 -28.62 43.74 -10.48
N THR A 106 -27.52 43.54 -9.76
CA THR A 106 -27.13 42.21 -9.25
C THR A 106 -28.04 41.71 -8.11
N PHE A 107 -28.56 42.60 -7.26
CA PHE A 107 -29.55 42.25 -6.24
C PHE A 107 -30.99 42.13 -6.77
N GLY A 108 -31.21 42.45 -8.05
CA GLY A 108 -32.49 42.27 -8.73
C GLY A 108 -33.48 43.44 -8.56
N ASP A 109 -33.00 44.62 -8.18
CA ASP A 109 -33.82 45.81 -7.85
C ASP A 109 -34.21 46.62 -9.09
N GLU A 110 -33.40 46.56 -10.14
CA GLU A 110 -33.64 47.24 -11.40
C GLU A 110 -33.36 46.30 -12.57
N CYS A 111 -34.24 46.31 -13.59
CA CYS A 111 -33.97 45.64 -14.85
C CYS A 111 -33.23 46.63 -15.77
N PRO A 112 -31.97 46.37 -16.17
CA PRO A 112 -31.15 47.32 -16.93
C PRO A 112 -31.65 47.56 -18.36
N LEU A 113 -32.60 46.75 -18.84
CA LEU A 113 -33.07 46.75 -20.23
C LEU A 113 -34.38 47.55 -20.32
N SER A 114 -34.25 48.87 -20.43
CA SER A 114 -35.35 49.83 -20.64
C SER A 114 -36.13 49.59 -21.94
N SER A 115 -35.61 48.76 -22.85
CA SER A 115 -36.23 48.33 -24.11
C SER A 115 -37.15 47.10 -23.98
N LEU A 116 -37.20 46.43 -22.81
CA LEU A 116 -38.06 45.27 -22.60
C LEU A 116 -39.51 45.68 -22.27
N PRO A 117 -40.52 44.86 -22.66
CA PRO A 117 -41.92 45.14 -22.37
C PRO A 117 -42.18 45.23 -20.86
N ARG A 118 -42.68 46.39 -20.40
CA ARG A 118 -43.06 46.59 -19.00
C ARG A 118 -44.25 45.68 -18.67
N GLY A 119 -44.12 44.86 -17.62
CA GLY A 119 -45.17 43.94 -17.16
C GLY A 119 -45.21 42.57 -17.86
N SER A 120 -44.17 42.20 -18.64
CA SER A 120 -44.04 40.84 -19.16
C SER A 120 -43.75 39.85 -18.03
N GLN A 121 -44.44 38.70 -18.04
CA GLN A 121 -44.23 37.62 -17.06
C GLN A 121 -42.87 36.91 -17.24
N VAL A 122 -42.26 37.00 -18.44
CA VAL A 122 -41.02 36.31 -18.78
C VAL A 122 -39.79 37.22 -18.67
N HIS A 123 -39.98 38.53 -18.87
CA HIS A 123 -38.91 39.53 -18.76
C HIS A 123 -38.86 40.18 -17.37
N CYS A 124 -38.81 39.34 -16.33
CA CYS A 124 -38.71 39.78 -14.95
C CYS A 124 -37.38 39.36 -14.31
N SER A 125 -36.95 40.10 -13.29
CA SER A 125 -35.70 39.85 -12.54
C SER A 125 -35.60 38.41 -12.02
N GLY A 126 -36.73 37.82 -11.61
CA GLY A 126 -36.78 36.43 -11.12
C GLY A 126 -36.37 35.38 -12.15
N VAL A 127 -36.71 35.57 -13.43
CA VAL A 127 -36.37 34.63 -14.52
C VAL A 127 -34.89 34.75 -14.91
N TRP A 128 -34.33 35.96 -14.86
CA TRP A 128 -32.94 36.25 -15.22
C TRP A 128 -31.98 36.21 -14.03
N SER A 129 -32.45 35.73 -12.87
CA SER A 129 -31.62 35.55 -11.68
C SER A 129 -30.58 34.46 -11.90
N CYS A 130 -29.35 34.71 -11.42
CA CYS A 130 -28.29 33.71 -11.48
C CYS A 130 -28.55 32.63 -10.44
N ARG A 131 -28.55 31.37 -10.86
CA ARG A 131 -28.65 30.20 -9.97
C ARG A 131 -27.33 29.48 -9.90
N GLU A 132 -27.07 28.91 -8.74
CA GLU A 132 -25.83 28.18 -8.53
C GLU A 132 -25.83 26.84 -9.23
N ARG A 133 -24.66 26.48 -9.78
CA ARG A 133 -24.45 25.17 -10.36
C ARG A 133 -24.29 24.15 -9.25
N VAL A 134 -25.06 23.08 -9.31
CA VAL A 134 -24.97 21.97 -8.36
C VAL A 134 -23.57 21.36 -8.41
N SER A 135 -22.94 21.23 -7.25
CA SER A 135 -21.66 20.55 -7.08
C SER A 135 -21.79 19.38 -6.10
N LEU A 136 -20.89 18.39 -6.21
CA LEU A 136 -20.87 17.30 -5.24
C LEU A 136 -20.48 17.79 -3.84
N LEU A 137 -19.60 18.78 -3.74
CA LEU A 137 -19.20 19.36 -2.45
C LEU A 137 -20.39 20.04 -1.75
N SER A 138 -21.23 20.75 -2.52
CA SER A 138 -22.48 21.30 -1.97
C SER A 138 -23.46 20.22 -1.55
N LEU A 139 -23.56 19.11 -2.29
CA LEU A 139 -24.38 17.97 -1.87
C LEU A 139 -23.84 17.32 -0.59
N THR A 140 -22.53 17.13 -0.47
CA THR A 140 -21.89 16.64 0.75
C THR A 140 -22.24 17.52 1.93
N HIS A 141 -22.12 18.85 1.77
CA HIS A 141 -22.47 19.80 2.82
C HIS A 141 -23.95 19.70 3.23
N ILE A 142 -24.86 19.58 2.27
CA ILE A 142 -26.30 19.41 2.54
C ILE A 142 -26.55 18.09 3.30
N VAL A 143 -25.87 17.01 2.95
CA VAL A 143 -25.98 15.72 3.65
C VAL A 143 -25.46 15.84 5.09
N GLU A 144 -24.35 16.54 5.32
CA GLU A 144 -23.83 16.80 6.68
C GLU A 144 -24.82 17.61 7.52
N GLN A 145 -25.42 18.67 6.96
CA GLN A 145 -26.39 19.50 7.68
C GLN A 145 -27.67 18.73 8.09
N ASN A 146 -28.02 17.67 7.36
CA ASN A 146 -29.23 16.89 7.59
C ASN A 146 -29.01 15.64 8.46
N ASP A 147 -27.94 15.59 9.26
CA ASP A 147 -27.51 14.42 10.05
C ASP A 147 -27.31 13.17 9.18
N GLY A 148 -26.68 13.35 8.02
CA GLY A 148 -26.54 12.31 7.00
C GLY A 148 -25.83 11.05 7.50
N LYS A 149 -24.96 11.16 8.51
CA LYS A 149 -24.30 9.99 9.13
C LYS A 149 -25.32 8.99 9.70
N ASP A 150 -26.38 9.48 10.31
CA ASP A 150 -27.39 8.63 10.97
C ASP A 150 -28.56 8.33 10.03
N LYS A 151 -29.01 9.32 9.26
CA LYS A 151 -30.18 9.17 8.36
C LYS A 151 -29.84 8.52 7.02
N LEU A 152 -28.63 8.74 6.51
CA LEU A 152 -28.21 8.38 5.14
C LEU A 152 -26.75 7.86 5.12
N PRO A 153 -26.44 6.82 5.90
CA PRO A 153 -25.05 6.39 6.15
C PRO A 153 -24.30 5.98 4.88
N LEU A 154 -25.01 5.41 3.89
CA LEU A 154 -24.41 4.96 2.64
C LEU A 154 -24.05 6.15 1.73
N LEU A 155 -24.98 7.11 1.56
CA LEU A 155 -24.72 8.31 0.77
C LEU A 155 -23.66 9.19 1.43
N TRP A 156 -23.72 9.33 2.76
CA TRP A 156 -22.72 10.02 3.55
C TRP A 156 -21.33 9.42 3.33
N ARG A 157 -21.18 8.10 3.48
CA ARG A 157 -19.89 7.42 3.27
C ARG A 157 -19.40 7.56 1.84
N PHE A 158 -20.28 7.42 0.85
CA PHE A 158 -19.95 7.56 -0.56
C PHE A 158 -19.40 8.95 -0.89
N LEU A 159 -20.06 10.02 -0.41
CA LEU A 159 -19.66 11.40 -0.68
C LEU A 159 -18.37 11.81 0.04
N GLN A 160 -18.11 11.26 1.23
CA GLN A 160 -16.89 11.55 2.01
C GLN A 160 -15.59 11.17 1.28
N LYS A 161 -15.60 10.05 0.54
CA LYS A 161 -14.44 9.54 -0.20
C LYS A 161 -14.68 9.42 -1.71
N GLU A 162 -15.64 10.17 -2.26
CA GLU A 162 -16.06 10.04 -3.67
C GLU A 162 -14.87 10.19 -4.65
N ALA A 163 -13.96 11.13 -4.37
CA ALA A 163 -12.79 11.37 -5.21
C ALA A 163 -11.87 10.14 -5.29
N GLU A 164 -11.74 9.37 -4.21
CA GLU A 164 -10.97 8.13 -4.15
C GLU A 164 -11.75 6.97 -4.80
N PHE A 165 -13.04 6.83 -4.48
CA PHE A 165 -13.89 5.77 -5.02
C PHE A 165 -14.02 5.83 -6.53
N ARG A 166 -14.00 7.02 -7.13
CA ARG A 166 -14.01 7.18 -8.58
C ARG A 166 -12.81 6.53 -9.26
N LEU A 167 -11.68 6.40 -8.56
CA LEU A 167 -10.45 5.80 -9.10
C LEU A 167 -10.52 4.27 -9.16
N VAL A 168 -11.43 3.65 -8.40
CA VAL A 168 -11.69 2.20 -8.43
C VAL A 168 -11.99 1.72 -9.86
N ARG A 169 -12.66 2.53 -10.68
CA ARG A 169 -12.95 2.22 -12.10
C ARG A 169 -11.72 1.89 -12.94
N PHE A 170 -10.53 2.35 -12.53
CA PHE A 170 -9.27 2.15 -13.24
C PHE A 170 -8.52 0.88 -12.80
N LEU A 171 -9.03 0.18 -11.79
CA LEU A 171 -8.45 -1.06 -11.28
C LEU A 171 -8.21 -2.11 -12.39
N PRO A 172 -9.16 -2.38 -13.32
CA PRO A 172 -8.92 -3.34 -14.41
C PRO A 172 -7.80 -2.92 -15.36
N ASP A 173 -7.70 -1.63 -15.70
CA ASP A 173 -6.65 -1.10 -16.59
C ASP A 173 -5.26 -1.24 -15.96
N ILE A 174 -5.15 -0.89 -14.67
CA ILE A 174 -3.90 -1.01 -13.90
C ILE A 174 -3.51 -2.49 -13.77
N LEU A 175 -4.47 -3.35 -13.43
CA LEU A 175 -4.24 -4.78 -13.33
C LEU A 175 -3.80 -5.41 -14.67
N ALA A 176 -4.41 -4.98 -15.78
CA ALA A 176 -4.04 -5.45 -17.11
C ALA A 176 -2.64 -4.99 -17.52
N LEU A 177 -2.22 -3.78 -17.12
CA LEU A 177 -0.85 -3.30 -17.26
C LEU A 177 0.12 -4.17 -16.44
N GLN A 178 -0.17 -4.41 -15.18
CA GLN A 178 0.71 -5.21 -14.32
C GLN A 178 0.83 -6.66 -14.80
N LYS A 179 -0.27 -7.31 -15.21
CA LYS A 179 -0.24 -8.67 -15.79
C LYS A 179 0.64 -8.72 -17.05
N SER A 180 0.58 -7.70 -17.92
CA SER A 180 1.40 -7.66 -19.13
C SER A 180 2.88 -7.41 -18.81
N LEU A 181 3.18 -6.57 -17.83
CA LEU A 181 4.53 -6.33 -17.35
C LEU A 181 5.11 -7.58 -16.70
N VAL A 182 4.40 -8.24 -15.79
CA VAL A 182 4.87 -9.49 -15.16
C VAL A 182 5.18 -10.54 -16.22
N LYS A 183 4.29 -10.76 -17.19
CA LYS A 183 4.52 -11.72 -18.30
C LYS A 183 5.79 -11.40 -19.11
N ARG A 184 6.12 -10.12 -19.28
CA ARG A 184 7.31 -9.66 -20.02
C ARG A 184 8.59 -9.83 -19.21
N PHE A 185 8.60 -9.33 -17.97
CA PHE A 185 9.80 -9.25 -17.14
C PHE A 185 10.11 -10.55 -16.39
N GLN A 186 9.17 -11.51 -16.34
CA GLN A 186 9.44 -12.84 -15.78
C GLN A 186 10.55 -13.61 -16.52
N ARG A 187 10.90 -13.21 -17.75
CA ARG A 187 11.91 -13.85 -18.59
C ARG A 187 13.24 -13.07 -18.71
N SER A 188 13.31 -11.83 -18.22
CA SER A 188 14.48 -10.96 -18.37
C SER A 188 14.65 -10.06 -17.15
N SER A 189 15.73 -10.25 -16.41
CA SER A 189 16.15 -9.44 -15.25
C SER A 189 16.83 -8.13 -15.65
N ASP A 190 17.29 -8.01 -16.90
CA ASP A 190 18.31 -7.03 -17.28
C ASP A 190 17.73 -5.66 -17.67
N LEU A 191 16.40 -5.54 -17.77
CA LEU A 191 15.68 -4.34 -18.20
C LEU A 191 15.12 -3.51 -17.02
N MET A 192 15.64 -3.74 -15.80
CA MET A 192 15.10 -3.17 -14.55
C MET A 192 15.58 -1.75 -14.22
N ASN A 193 16.49 -1.19 -15.03
CA ASN A 193 17.05 0.15 -14.86
C ASN A 193 16.59 1.15 -15.95
N ASP A 194 15.64 0.76 -16.80
CA ASP A 194 15.07 1.64 -17.81
C ASP A 194 14.06 2.62 -17.18
N SER A 195 13.87 3.79 -17.82
CA SER A 195 12.77 4.71 -17.51
C SER A 195 11.42 4.22 -18.07
N ILE A 196 10.31 4.71 -17.51
CA ILE A 196 8.97 4.42 -18.02
C ILE A 196 8.81 4.87 -19.49
N ARG A 197 9.38 6.03 -19.85
CA ARG A 197 9.39 6.57 -21.22
C ARG A 197 10.07 5.61 -22.20
N GLU A 198 11.21 5.06 -21.83
CA GLU A 198 11.94 4.11 -22.67
C GLU A 198 11.15 2.82 -22.89
N LEU A 199 10.44 2.33 -21.86
CA LEU A 199 9.55 1.19 -22.01
C LEU A 199 8.49 1.46 -23.09
N ILE A 200 7.86 2.64 -23.07
CA ILE A 200 6.83 3.03 -24.05
C ILE A 200 7.42 3.09 -25.45
N GLN A 201 8.61 3.69 -25.60
CA GLN A 201 9.29 3.81 -26.89
C GLN A 201 9.69 2.45 -27.48
N LYS A 202 10.10 1.49 -26.64
CA LYS A 202 10.46 0.12 -27.06
C LYS A 202 9.26 -0.72 -27.56
N GLN A 203 8.01 -0.23 -27.47
CA GLN A 203 6.82 -0.95 -27.98
C GLN A 203 6.54 -0.70 -29.46
N SER A 204 5.87 -1.67 -30.11
CA SER A 204 5.27 -1.49 -31.43
C SER A 204 4.17 -0.41 -31.41
N ALA A 205 3.94 0.27 -32.53
CA ALA A 205 3.00 1.39 -32.63
C ALA A 205 1.60 1.15 -32.00
N PRO A 206 0.89 0.02 -32.25
CA PRO A 206 -0.43 -0.19 -31.64
C PRO A 206 -0.35 -0.49 -30.14
N MET A 207 0.71 -1.17 -29.69
CA MET A 207 0.92 -1.44 -28.26
C MET A 207 1.36 -0.20 -27.50
N ARG A 208 2.11 0.70 -28.15
CA ARG A 208 2.56 1.97 -27.56
C ARG A 208 1.40 2.79 -27.04
N VAL A 209 0.37 3.01 -27.85
CA VAL A 209 -0.83 3.79 -27.46
C VAL A 209 -1.56 3.15 -26.27
N CYS A 210 -1.67 1.81 -26.26
CA CYS A 210 -2.31 1.09 -25.16
C CYS A 210 -1.51 1.18 -23.85
N TYR A 211 -0.19 1.00 -23.92
CA TYR A 211 0.71 1.14 -22.78
C TYR A 211 0.72 2.57 -22.26
N GLU A 212 0.83 3.56 -23.14
CA GLU A 212 0.81 4.98 -22.79
C GLU A 212 -0.48 5.35 -22.05
N LYS A 213 -1.64 4.93 -22.56
CA LYS A 213 -2.92 5.13 -21.88
C LYS A 213 -2.94 4.51 -20.49
N ARG A 214 -2.56 3.24 -20.35
CA ARG A 214 -2.61 2.52 -19.07
C ARG A 214 -1.59 3.03 -18.06
N ILE A 215 -0.39 3.39 -18.52
CA ILE A 215 0.65 4.00 -17.68
C ILE A 215 0.18 5.37 -17.21
N GLN A 216 -0.40 6.20 -18.08
CA GLN A 216 -0.94 7.49 -17.65
C GLN A 216 -2.04 7.34 -16.60
N ILE A 217 -2.91 6.34 -16.77
CA ILE A 217 -3.92 5.99 -15.76
C ILE A 217 -3.25 5.62 -14.43
N PHE A 218 -2.22 4.76 -14.45
CA PHE A 218 -1.48 4.39 -13.26
C PHE A 218 -0.85 5.60 -12.57
N LEU A 219 -0.10 6.42 -13.30
CA LEU A 219 0.60 7.60 -12.77
C LEU A 219 -0.38 8.59 -12.15
N ASN A 220 -1.48 8.90 -12.85
CA ASN A 220 -2.52 9.80 -12.34
C ASN A 220 -3.17 9.24 -11.07
N THR A 221 -3.48 7.94 -11.06
CA THR A 221 -4.14 7.28 -9.92
C THR A 221 -3.20 7.22 -8.71
N TRP A 222 -1.92 6.90 -8.92
CA TRP A 222 -0.89 6.93 -7.89
C TRP A 222 -0.71 8.32 -7.31
N ASN A 223 -0.52 9.34 -8.14
CA ASN A 223 -0.27 10.70 -7.68
C ASN A 223 -1.44 11.28 -6.86
N LEU A 224 -2.67 10.85 -7.14
CA LEU A 224 -3.85 11.22 -6.35
C LEU A 224 -3.97 10.44 -5.03
N LEU A 225 -3.54 9.17 -5.00
CA LEU A 225 -3.73 8.28 -3.85
C LEU A 225 -2.48 8.08 -2.98
N ARG A 226 -1.30 8.55 -3.38
CA ARG A 226 -0.01 8.23 -2.72
C ARG A 226 0.00 8.48 -1.20
N LEU A 227 -0.65 9.55 -0.75
CA LEU A 227 -0.76 9.87 0.69
C LEU A 227 -1.73 8.92 1.41
N SER A 228 -2.86 8.59 0.78
CA SER A 228 -3.85 7.63 1.30
C SER A 228 -3.30 6.19 1.30
N VAL A 229 -2.45 5.84 0.34
CA VAL A 229 -1.77 4.54 0.26
C VAL A 229 -0.67 4.44 1.31
N ALA A 230 0.12 5.50 1.53
CA ALA A 230 1.17 5.51 2.56
C ALA A 230 0.64 5.33 3.99
N THR A 231 -0.60 5.73 4.23
CA THR A 231 -1.29 5.58 5.53
C THR A 231 -2.07 4.26 5.66
N SER A 232 -2.00 3.38 4.65
CA SER A 232 -2.69 2.09 4.62
C SER A 232 -1.89 0.96 5.29
N GLU A 233 -2.38 -0.28 5.19
CA GLU A 233 -1.79 -1.46 5.84
C GLU A 233 -0.35 -1.77 5.38
N ILE A 234 0.00 -1.42 4.14
CA ILE A 234 1.33 -1.68 3.59
C ILE A 234 2.26 -0.51 3.94
N LYS A 235 3.22 -0.75 4.84
CA LYS A 235 4.23 0.24 5.24
C LYS A 235 5.24 0.48 4.11
N ILE A 236 5.05 1.58 3.38
CA ILE A 236 5.97 2.04 2.33
C ILE A 236 6.90 3.12 2.92
N PRO A 237 8.23 3.00 2.75
CA PRO A 237 9.17 4.06 3.09
C PRO A 237 8.81 5.40 2.45
N GLU A 238 9.02 6.49 3.19
CA GLU A 238 8.72 7.86 2.75
C GLU A 238 9.39 8.21 1.41
N GLU A 239 10.59 7.68 1.19
CA GLU A 239 11.38 7.85 -0.02
C GLU A 239 10.62 7.51 -1.32
N PHE A 240 9.69 6.54 -1.27
CA PHE A 240 9.01 6.05 -2.48
C PHE A 240 7.67 6.72 -2.77
N TRP A 241 7.12 7.53 -1.85
CA TRP A 241 5.83 8.21 -2.05
C TRP A 241 5.88 9.72 -1.85
N LYS A 242 7.03 10.27 -1.48
CA LYS A 242 7.24 11.72 -1.29
C LYS A 242 7.02 12.53 -2.56
N ASP A 243 7.55 12.04 -3.68
CA ASP A 243 7.50 12.75 -4.97
C ASP A 243 6.40 12.19 -5.90
N ASN A 244 5.97 13.01 -6.85
CA ASN A 244 5.03 12.58 -7.89
C ASN A 244 5.77 11.74 -8.93
N LEU A 245 5.14 10.66 -9.37
CA LEU A 245 5.65 9.85 -10.47
C LEU A 245 5.24 10.44 -11.81
N ASP A 246 6.16 10.38 -12.77
CA ASP A 246 5.97 10.81 -14.15
C ASP A 246 6.53 9.75 -15.13
N GLN A 247 6.64 10.10 -16.42
CA GLN A 247 7.16 9.19 -17.44
C GLN A 247 8.69 9.02 -17.36
N ASP A 248 9.40 9.91 -16.68
CA ASP A 248 10.86 9.87 -16.57
C ASP A 248 11.31 9.10 -15.33
N SER A 249 10.36 8.78 -14.44
CA SER A 249 10.54 7.92 -13.27
C SER A 249 10.95 6.49 -13.65
N ASP A 250 11.58 5.79 -12.70
CA ASP A 250 12.07 4.43 -12.89
C ASP A 250 10.95 3.43 -13.17
N LEU A 251 11.20 2.49 -14.08
CA LEU A 251 10.25 1.44 -14.41
C LEU A 251 9.90 0.53 -13.21
N GLN A 252 10.77 0.47 -12.21
CA GLN A 252 10.57 -0.35 -11.00
C GLN A 252 9.28 0.01 -10.24
N TYR A 253 8.83 1.27 -10.30
CA TYR A 253 7.60 1.72 -9.66
C TYR A 253 6.33 1.13 -10.30
N LEU A 254 6.38 0.71 -11.58
CA LEU A 254 5.25 0.07 -12.26
C LEU A 254 5.16 -1.44 -12.00
N LEU A 255 6.26 -2.04 -11.56
CA LEU A 255 6.41 -3.49 -11.47
C LEU A 255 5.94 -3.97 -10.10
N PRO A 256 4.93 -4.86 -10.04
CA PRO A 256 4.42 -5.34 -8.76
C PRO A 256 5.41 -6.29 -8.12
N ARG A 257 6.11 -5.79 -7.09
CA ARG A 257 7.06 -6.55 -6.27
C ARG A 257 6.67 -6.47 -4.80
N ARG A 258 7.26 -7.36 -4.00
CA ARG A 258 7.12 -7.38 -2.53
C ARG A 258 8.16 -6.52 -1.82
N GLN A 259 9.11 -5.94 -2.55
CA GLN A 259 10.21 -5.16 -2.01
C GLN A 259 10.56 -3.99 -2.94
N GLY A 260 11.27 -2.99 -2.39
CA GLY A 260 11.75 -1.83 -3.12
C GLY A 260 10.64 -0.93 -3.70
N PRO A 261 10.93 -0.16 -4.75
CA PRO A 261 9.98 0.74 -5.42
C PRO A 261 8.72 0.03 -5.95
N GLY A 262 8.83 -1.26 -6.27
CA GLY A 262 7.71 -2.07 -6.74
C GLY A 262 6.60 -2.30 -5.71
N LEU A 263 6.86 -2.00 -4.42
CA LEU A 263 5.84 -1.95 -3.37
C LEU A 263 4.73 -0.95 -3.68
N CYS A 264 5.05 0.17 -4.32
CA CYS A 264 4.08 1.22 -4.66
C CYS A 264 2.95 0.67 -5.54
N SER A 265 3.31 -0.11 -6.56
CA SER A 265 2.33 -0.70 -7.48
C SER A 265 1.47 -1.79 -6.83
N THR A 266 2.04 -2.62 -5.95
CA THR A 266 1.32 -3.64 -5.17
C THR A 266 0.38 -2.99 -4.15
N ALA A 267 0.85 -1.94 -3.49
CA ALA A 267 0.07 -1.20 -2.51
C ALA A 267 -1.08 -0.42 -3.14
N LEU A 268 -0.86 0.18 -4.31
CA LEU A 268 -1.93 0.86 -5.05
C LEU A 268 -3.07 -0.10 -5.40
N LEU A 269 -2.74 -1.29 -5.92
CA LEU A 269 -3.75 -2.32 -6.19
C LEU A 269 -4.53 -2.71 -4.93
N SER A 270 -3.80 -2.98 -3.85
CA SER A 270 -4.39 -3.41 -2.58
C SER A 270 -5.31 -2.33 -2.00
N HIS A 271 -4.91 -1.06 -2.11
CA HIS A 271 -5.70 0.08 -1.66
C HIS A 271 -6.97 0.29 -2.51
N LEU A 272 -6.89 0.18 -3.84
CA LEU A 272 -8.08 0.26 -4.70
C LEU A 272 -9.08 -0.87 -4.41
N VAL A 273 -8.59 -2.08 -4.13
CA VAL A 273 -9.44 -3.20 -3.67
C VAL A 273 -10.07 -2.90 -2.31
N ALA A 274 -9.29 -2.34 -1.38
CA ALA A 274 -9.80 -1.94 -0.07
C ALA A 274 -10.90 -0.89 -0.20
N LEU A 275 -10.73 0.14 -1.04
CA LEU A 275 -11.74 1.15 -1.31
C LEU A 275 -13.03 0.56 -1.91
N HIS A 276 -12.89 -0.38 -2.85
CA HIS A 276 -14.04 -1.09 -3.43
C HIS A 276 -14.81 -1.88 -2.35
N ASN A 277 -14.10 -2.70 -1.59
CA ASN A 277 -14.72 -3.53 -0.54
C ASN A 277 -15.28 -2.68 0.61
N GLU A 278 -14.68 -1.52 0.91
CA GLU A 278 -15.16 -0.59 1.92
C GLU A 278 -16.58 -0.08 1.62
N LEU A 279 -16.85 0.27 0.36
CA LEU A 279 -18.19 0.65 -0.10
C LEU A 279 -19.17 -0.51 -0.04
N LEU A 280 -18.75 -1.72 -0.42
CA LEU A 280 -19.63 -2.89 -0.35
C LEU A 280 -19.99 -3.26 1.09
N HIS A 281 -19.03 -3.19 2.00
CA HIS A 281 -19.35 -3.35 3.42
C HIS A 281 -20.30 -2.26 3.94
N ALA A 282 -20.27 -1.05 3.38
CA ALA A 282 -21.26 -0.02 3.71
C ALA A 282 -22.65 -0.34 3.12
N VAL A 283 -22.71 -0.97 1.95
CA VAL A 283 -23.95 -1.49 1.35
C VAL A 283 -24.52 -2.64 2.17
N ASP A 284 -23.71 -3.64 2.51
CA ASP A 284 -24.12 -4.80 3.32
C ASP A 284 -24.71 -4.35 4.65
N ARG A 285 -24.06 -3.40 5.34
CA ARG A 285 -24.59 -2.79 6.57
C ARG A 285 -25.90 -2.04 6.38
N HIS A 286 -26.15 -1.48 5.19
CA HIS A 286 -27.37 -0.73 4.90
C HIS A 286 -28.54 -1.64 4.49
N THR A 287 -28.27 -2.67 3.69
CA THR A 287 -29.30 -3.63 3.23
C THR A 287 -29.59 -4.72 4.25
N GLY A 288 -28.66 -5.00 5.17
CA GLY A 288 -28.72 -6.13 6.09
C GLY A 288 -28.46 -7.48 5.40
N GLU A 289 -27.91 -7.45 4.18
CA GLU A 289 -27.54 -8.63 3.41
C GLU A 289 -26.01 -8.77 3.41
N ASP A 290 -25.50 -9.98 3.66
CA ASP A 290 -24.08 -10.26 3.51
C ASP A 290 -23.78 -10.69 2.06
N THR A 291 -22.98 -9.90 1.34
CA THR A 291 -22.53 -10.25 -0.01
C THR A 291 -21.64 -11.50 0.03
N SER A 292 -22.20 -12.66 -0.32
CA SER A 292 -21.45 -13.92 -0.42
C SER A 292 -20.66 -14.04 -1.73
N TYR A 293 -20.98 -13.22 -2.73
CA TYR A 293 -20.36 -13.23 -4.05
C TYR A 293 -18.95 -12.62 -4.00
N LYS A 294 -17.93 -13.47 -4.18
CA LYS A 294 -16.51 -13.11 -4.14
C LYS A 294 -15.85 -13.40 -5.49
N VAL A 295 -15.00 -12.47 -5.93
CA VAL A 295 -14.24 -12.59 -7.18
C VAL A 295 -12.76 -12.34 -6.93
N SER A 296 -11.90 -13.17 -7.54
CA SER A 296 -10.45 -13.03 -7.45
C SER A 296 -9.92 -11.92 -8.36
N LEU A 297 -8.80 -11.28 -7.97
CA LEU A 297 -8.09 -10.35 -8.86
C LEU A 297 -7.64 -11.01 -10.18
N SER A 298 -7.41 -12.33 -10.19
CA SER A 298 -7.13 -13.06 -11.43
C SER A 298 -8.25 -12.95 -12.47
N GLU A 299 -9.52 -12.96 -12.02
CA GLU A 299 -10.73 -13.04 -12.85
C GLU A 299 -11.49 -11.71 -12.94
N LEU A 300 -10.91 -10.63 -12.41
CA LEU A 300 -11.54 -9.32 -12.39
C LEU A 300 -11.81 -8.80 -13.82
N THR A 301 -13.02 -8.29 -14.04
CA THR A 301 -13.46 -7.63 -15.27
C THR A 301 -14.08 -6.28 -14.93
N ASP A 302 -14.30 -5.43 -15.95
CA ASP A 302 -14.90 -4.10 -15.78
C ASP A 302 -16.29 -4.14 -15.11
N LEU A 303 -17.03 -5.24 -15.25
CA LEU A 303 -18.37 -5.41 -14.67
C LEU A 303 -18.34 -5.60 -13.15
N HIS A 304 -17.26 -6.18 -12.62
CA HIS A 304 -17.10 -6.46 -11.20
C HIS A 304 -16.76 -5.21 -10.38
N VAL A 305 -16.30 -4.15 -11.03
CA VAL A 305 -15.75 -2.95 -10.38
C VAL A 305 -16.79 -1.84 -10.29
N ILE A 306 -16.74 -1.04 -9.23
CA ILE A 306 -17.57 0.18 -9.08
C ILE A 306 -17.11 1.20 -10.12
N ARG A 307 -18.01 1.59 -11.03
CA ARG A 307 -17.69 2.46 -12.16
C ARG A 307 -18.78 3.48 -12.38
N TYR A 308 -18.38 4.76 -12.37
CA TYR A 308 -19.24 5.90 -12.70
C TYR A 308 -18.37 7.09 -13.15
N GLU A 309 -19.00 8.03 -13.85
CA GLU A 309 -18.46 9.33 -14.23
C GLU A 309 -19.28 10.45 -13.58
N VAL A 310 -18.61 11.43 -12.98
CA VAL A 310 -19.33 12.48 -12.24
C VAL A 310 -20.17 13.38 -13.13
N GLU A 311 -19.64 13.83 -14.26
CA GLU A 311 -20.38 14.72 -15.16
C GLU A 311 -21.50 14.00 -15.93
N LYS A 312 -21.33 12.70 -16.23
CA LYS A 312 -22.29 11.95 -17.06
C LYS A 312 -23.30 11.14 -16.26
N ASP A 313 -22.92 10.64 -15.09
CA ASP A 313 -23.76 9.71 -14.33
C ASP A 313 -24.24 10.35 -13.03
N LEU A 314 -23.32 10.86 -12.19
CA LEU A 314 -23.64 11.29 -10.84
C LEU A 314 -24.34 12.66 -10.79
N LEU A 315 -23.84 13.67 -11.50
CA LEU A 315 -24.46 15.00 -11.52
C LEU A 315 -25.88 14.98 -12.13
N PRO A 316 -26.14 14.30 -13.27
CA PRO A 316 -27.50 14.17 -13.78
C PRO A 316 -28.44 13.45 -12.82
N LEU A 317 -27.95 12.43 -12.10
CA LEU A 317 -28.70 11.74 -11.06
C LEU A 317 -29.10 12.71 -9.94
N VAL A 318 -28.15 13.49 -9.40
CA VAL A 318 -28.42 14.48 -8.35
C VAL A 318 -29.41 15.55 -8.83
N LEU A 319 -29.21 16.09 -10.04
CA LEU A 319 -30.09 17.10 -10.63
C LEU A 319 -31.52 16.59 -10.83
N SER A 320 -31.70 15.32 -11.23
CA SER A 320 -33.03 14.72 -11.43
C SER A 320 -33.83 14.54 -10.13
N ASN A 321 -33.17 14.64 -8.97
CA ASN A 321 -33.78 14.55 -7.65
C ASN A 321 -33.77 15.89 -6.90
N CYS A 322 -33.48 16.99 -7.60
CA CYS A 322 -33.66 18.35 -7.10
C CYS A 322 -35.09 18.80 -7.42
N GLN A 323 -35.93 18.95 -6.40
CA GLN A 323 -37.30 19.41 -6.53
C GLN A 323 -37.37 20.91 -6.26
N TYR A 324 -38.16 21.63 -7.07
CA TYR A 324 -38.39 23.06 -6.91
C TYR A 324 -39.79 23.27 -6.31
N SER A 325 -39.86 23.79 -5.10
CA SER A 325 -41.12 24.20 -4.47
C SER A 325 -41.32 25.72 -4.61
N LEU A 326 -42.54 26.12 -4.93
CA LEU A 326 -42.92 27.53 -5.06
C LEU A 326 -44.07 27.81 -4.08
N GLU A 327 -43.74 28.39 -2.93
CA GLU A 327 -44.75 28.91 -2.02
C GLU A 327 -45.24 30.29 -2.49
N ARG A 328 -46.56 30.52 -2.42
CA ARG A 328 -47.18 31.77 -2.88
C ARG A 328 -46.61 32.97 -2.09
N GLY A 329 -45.76 33.76 -2.73
CA GLY A 329 -45.14 34.95 -2.14
C GLY A 329 -43.71 34.76 -1.59
N LYS A 330 -43.07 33.60 -1.80
CA LYS A 330 -41.66 33.34 -1.43
C LYS A 330 -40.80 32.95 -2.63
N GLU A 331 -39.48 32.99 -2.46
CA GLU A 331 -38.49 32.51 -3.43
C GLU A 331 -38.65 31.00 -3.71
N THR A 332 -38.22 30.55 -4.90
CA THR A 332 -38.22 29.12 -5.24
C THR A 332 -37.20 28.38 -4.37
N LEU A 333 -37.66 27.46 -3.53
CA LEU A 333 -36.79 26.62 -2.71
C LEU A 333 -36.39 25.38 -3.52
N SER A 334 -35.09 25.08 -3.56
CA SER A 334 -34.58 23.83 -4.12
C SER A 334 -34.33 22.83 -3.00
N GLU A 335 -35.08 21.73 -3.00
CA GLU A 335 -34.95 20.65 -2.02
C GLU A 335 -34.45 19.38 -2.70
N TYR A 336 -33.41 18.77 -2.15
CA TYR A 336 -32.88 17.51 -2.64
C TYR A 336 -33.56 16.34 -1.93
N ASP A 337 -34.11 15.41 -2.71
CA ASP A 337 -34.61 14.15 -2.18
C ASP A 337 -33.43 13.20 -1.89
N LEU A 338 -32.78 13.43 -0.75
CA LEU A 338 -31.57 12.71 -0.33
C LEU A 338 -31.80 11.18 -0.19
N PRO A 339 -32.92 10.68 0.37
CA PRO A 339 -33.21 9.25 0.40
C PRO A 339 -33.28 8.63 -1.01
N LYS A 340 -33.93 9.33 -1.96
CA LYS A 340 -34.01 8.85 -3.34
C LYS A 340 -32.66 8.89 -4.06
N ILE A 341 -31.82 9.90 -3.79
CA ILE A 341 -30.44 9.95 -4.28
C ILE A 341 -29.64 8.75 -3.76
N GLN A 342 -29.71 8.45 -2.46
CA GLN A 342 -29.04 7.28 -1.87
C GLN A 342 -29.49 5.99 -2.56
N GLN A 343 -30.80 5.81 -2.74
CA GLN A 343 -31.35 4.61 -3.39
C GLN A 343 -30.89 4.48 -4.85
N GLN A 344 -30.81 5.58 -5.60
CA GLN A 344 -30.33 5.56 -6.97
C GLN A 344 -28.84 5.29 -7.07
N VAL A 345 -28.02 5.82 -6.14
CA VAL A 345 -26.58 5.51 -6.05
C VAL A 345 -26.38 4.02 -5.76
N LEU A 346 -27.13 3.48 -4.79
CA LEU A 346 -27.11 2.05 -4.45
C LEU A 346 -27.46 1.20 -5.67
N THR A 347 -28.63 1.41 -6.25
CA THR A 347 -29.17 0.56 -7.33
C THR A 347 -28.37 0.63 -8.63
N ARG A 348 -27.81 1.80 -8.98
CA ARG A 348 -27.10 1.97 -10.25
C ARG A 348 -25.62 1.62 -10.20
N PHE A 349 -24.93 1.89 -9.08
CA PHE A 349 -23.47 1.82 -9.04
C PHE A 349 -22.92 0.72 -8.13
N LEU A 350 -23.64 0.38 -7.05
CA LEU A 350 -23.12 -0.45 -5.96
C LEU A 350 -23.76 -1.84 -5.89
N GLN A 351 -25.05 -1.95 -6.22
CA GLN A 351 -25.79 -3.20 -6.13
C GLN A 351 -25.25 -4.27 -7.08
N GLY A 352 -25.12 -5.51 -6.59
CA GLY A 352 -24.68 -6.66 -7.38
C GLY A 352 -23.18 -6.74 -7.64
N LYS A 353 -22.37 -5.88 -7.02
CA LYS A 353 -20.90 -5.91 -7.13
C LYS A 353 -20.31 -6.97 -6.18
N PRO A 354 -19.32 -7.77 -6.61
CA PRO A 354 -18.67 -8.76 -5.75
C PRO A 354 -17.67 -8.12 -4.78
N LEU A 355 -17.42 -8.80 -3.66
CA LEU A 355 -16.23 -8.57 -2.85
C LEU A 355 -15.00 -9.07 -3.61
N ILE A 356 -13.97 -8.22 -3.72
CA ILE A 356 -12.74 -8.57 -4.45
C ILE A 356 -11.71 -9.15 -3.47
N THR A 357 -11.24 -10.37 -3.74
CA THR A 357 -10.17 -11.00 -2.95
C THR A 357 -8.81 -10.71 -3.57
N LEU A 358 -7.80 -10.50 -2.72
CA LEU A 358 -6.40 -10.28 -3.12
C LEU A 358 -5.70 -11.55 -3.68
N THR A 359 -6.47 -12.61 -3.94
CA THR A 359 -5.98 -13.84 -4.58
C THR A 359 -5.68 -13.57 -6.05
N GLY A 360 -4.46 -13.87 -6.49
CA GLY A 360 -4.03 -13.67 -7.88
C GLY A 360 -3.46 -12.29 -8.21
N ILE A 361 -2.97 -11.54 -7.20
CA ILE A 361 -2.16 -10.33 -7.47
C ILE A 361 -0.99 -10.72 -8.38
N PRO A 362 -0.80 -10.03 -9.52
CA PRO A 362 0.37 -10.26 -10.35
C PRO A 362 1.59 -9.80 -9.57
N ILE A 363 2.45 -10.72 -9.13
CA ILE A 363 3.71 -10.37 -8.45
C ILE A 363 4.85 -10.87 -9.32
N LEU A 364 5.77 -9.99 -9.67
CA LEU A 364 7.04 -10.35 -10.27
C LEU A 364 7.96 -10.88 -9.17
N VAL A 365 8.15 -12.19 -9.12
CA VAL A 365 9.12 -12.82 -8.23
C VAL A 365 10.38 -13.08 -9.03
N THR A 366 11.46 -12.32 -8.77
CA THR A 366 12.78 -12.66 -9.32
C THR A 366 13.31 -13.92 -8.61
N ARG A 367 14.23 -14.67 -9.24
CA ARG A 367 14.79 -15.90 -8.63
C ARG A 367 15.46 -15.64 -7.28
N HIS A 368 16.01 -14.44 -7.09
CA HIS A 368 16.66 -13.99 -5.86
C HIS A 368 15.66 -13.48 -4.80
N GLU A 369 14.41 -13.21 -5.18
CA GLU A 369 13.33 -12.76 -4.28
C GLU A 369 12.39 -13.90 -3.86
N ARG A 370 12.74 -15.16 -4.15
CA ARG A 370 11.97 -16.29 -3.62
C ARG A 370 12.16 -16.36 -2.11
N ASP A 371 11.05 -16.38 -1.40
CA ASP A 371 11.02 -16.60 0.04
C ASP A 371 11.34 -18.06 0.36
N TYR A 372 12.63 -18.40 0.30
CA TYR A 372 13.12 -19.73 0.62
C TYR A 372 12.81 -20.10 2.07
N GLU A 373 12.74 -19.14 3.00
CA GLU A 373 12.31 -19.41 4.36
C GLU A 373 10.90 -20.02 4.40
N SER A 374 9.94 -19.41 3.69
CA SER A 374 8.58 -19.94 3.55
C SER A 374 8.52 -21.26 2.78
N ILE A 375 9.29 -21.39 1.70
CA ILE A 375 9.36 -22.64 0.90
C ILE A 375 9.87 -23.79 1.77
N LEU A 376 10.98 -23.60 2.49
CA LEU A 376 11.58 -24.63 3.34
C LEU A 376 10.63 -25.02 4.48
N LYS A 377 9.95 -24.06 5.12
CA LYS A 377 8.90 -24.32 6.13
C LYS A 377 7.73 -25.12 5.55
N THR A 378 7.25 -24.75 4.36
CA THR A 378 6.13 -25.44 3.69
C THR A 378 6.51 -26.87 3.29
N VAL A 379 7.74 -27.07 2.79
CA VAL A 379 8.25 -28.40 2.46
C VAL A 379 8.38 -29.26 3.72
N LYS A 380 8.93 -28.73 4.82
CA LYS A 380 8.98 -29.44 6.11
C LYS A 380 7.59 -29.87 6.60
N GLY A 381 6.56 -29.05 6.39
CA GLY A 381 5.18 -29.38 6.76
C GLY A 381 4.52 -30.42 5.86
N LYS A 382 4.93 -30.57 4.60
CA LYS A 382 4.33 -31.50 3.61
C LYS A 382 5.11 -32.81 3.45
N VAL A 383 6.42 -32.79 3.65
CA VAL A 383 7.34 -33.93 3.49
C VAL A 383 8.27 -33.96 4.69
N SER A 384 8.30 -35.08 5.42
CA SER A 384 9.17 -35.22 6.59
C SER A 384 10.63 -35.03 6.19
N GLN A 385 11.31 -34.04 6.78
CA GLN A 385 12.70 -33.73 6.47
C GLN A 385 13.64 -34.29 7.54
N GLU A 386 14.74 -34.89 7.10
CA GLU A 386 15.81 -35.46 7.94
C GLU A 386 17.17 -34.84 7.56
N ARG A 387 18.09 -34.83 8.53
CA ARG A 387 19.48 -34.39 8.28
C ARG A 387 20.19 -35.37 7.34
N LEU A 388 21.11 -34.85 6.54
CA LEU A 388 22.00 -35.71 5.75
C LEU A 388 22.95 -36.49 6.67
N PRO A 389 23.12 -37.82 6.46
CA PRO A 389 24.15 -38.58 7.15
C PRO A 389 25.54 -37.96 6.90
N SER A 390 26.40 -37.94 7.92
CA SER A 390 27.74 -37.33 7.83
C SER A 390 28.59 -37.89 6.68
N LEU A 391 28.49 -39.21 6.45
CA LEU A 391 29.14 -39.90 5.33
C LEU A 391 28.62 -39.44 3.96
N THR A 392 27.32 -39.15 3.85
CA THR A 392 26.72 -38.65 2.62
C THR A 392 27.12 -37.20 2.37
N LEU A 393 27.18 -36.39 3.42
CA LEU A 393 27.62 -34.99 3.35
C LEU A 393 29.05 -34.90 2.84
N THR A 394 29.99 -35.63 3.44
CA THR A 394 31.40 -35.62 3.01
C THR A 394 31.57 -36.18 1.59
N ALA A 395 30.82 -37.23 1.25
CA ALA A 395 30.87 -37.79 -0.11
C ALA A 395 30.30 -36.81 -1.16
N LEU A 396 29.20 -36.11 -0.86
CA LEU A 396 28.63 -35.08 -1.75
C LEU A 396 29.58 -33.89 -1.93
N SER A 397 30.20 -33.41 -0.85
CA SER A 397 31.18 -32.33 -0.91
C SER A 397 32.41 -32.69 -1.75
N ARG A 398 32.81 -33.98 -1.77
CA ARG A 398 33.92 -34.48 -2.59
C ARG A 398 33.51 -34.78 -4.04
N ASP A 399 32.29 -35.26 -4.25
CA ASP A 399 31.82 -35.63 -5.59
C ASP A 399 31.42 -34.37 -6.42
N LEU A 400 31.20 -33.21 -5.79
CA LEU A 400 30.79 -31.93 -6.41
C LEU A 400 31.83 -30.80 -6.23
N GLU A 401 33.02 -30.95 -6.82
CA GLU A 401 34.10 -29.96 -6.68
C GLU A 401 33.97 -28.76 -7.63
N SER A 402 33.35 -28.93 -8.79
CA SER A 402 33.24 -27.86 -9.79
C SER A 402 32.13 -26.85 -9.45
N TYR A 403 32.44 -25.56 -9.53
CA TYR A 403 31.46 -24.48 -9.34
C TYR A 403 30.25 -24.61 -10.28
N SER A 404 30.45 -25.01 -11.54
CA SER A 404 29.36 -25.18 -12.51
C SER A 404 28.42 -26.32 -12.10
N GLU A 405 28.98 -27.45 -11.67
CA GLU A 405 28.21 -28.62 -11.24
C GLU A 405 27.38 -28.33 -9.99
N VAL A 406 27.97 -27.63 -9.01
CA VAL A 406 27.25 -27.19 -7.80
C VAL A 406 26.12 -26.24 -8.16
N CYS A 407 26.36 -25.29 -9.09
CA CYS A 407 25.32 -24.37 -9.55
C CYS A 407 24.16 -25.08 -10.24
N ASP A 408 24.44 -26.09 -11.06
CA ASP A 408 23.40 -26.82 -11.78
C ASP A 408 22.63 -27.77 -10.85
N ALA A 409 23.33 -28.43 -9.92
CA ALA A 409 22.71 -29.20 -8.85
C ALA A 409 21.80 -28.33 -7.96
N LEU A 410 22.27 -27.13 -7.58
CA LEU A 410 21.47 -26.19 -6.78
C LEU A 410 20.23 -25.73 -7.55
N LYS A 411 20.35 -25.36 -8.84
CA LYS A 411 19.19 -24.97 -9.67
C LYS A 411 18.15 -26.09 -9.76
N ALA A 412 18.59 -27.35 -9.95
CA ALA A 412 17.70 -28.50 -9.97
C ALA A 412 17.00 -28.69 -8.62
N MET A 413 17.74 -28.52 -7.51
CA MET A 413 17.19 -28.61 -6.16
C MET A 413 16.20 -27.47 -5.86
N GLU A 414 16.50 -26.24 -6.25
CA GLU A 414 15.59 -25.09 -6.09
C GLU A 414 14.28 -25.25 -6.88
N LEU A 415 14.36 -25.86 -8.07
CA LEU A 415 13.18 -26.27 -8.83
C LEU A 415 12.37 -27.32 -8.07
N ALA A 416 13.02 -28.39 -7.62
CA ALA A 416 12.36 -29.46 -6.88
C ALA A 416 11.71 -28.97 -5.58
N LEU A 417 12.38 -28.13 -4.78
CA LEU A 417 11.81 -27.51 -3.58
C LEU A 417 10.56 -26.67 -3.92
N GLY A 418 10.61 -25.92 -5.03
CA GLY A 418 9.45 -25.15 -5.51
C GLY A 418 8.24 -26.05 -5.78
N PHE A 419 8.43 -27.17 -6.48
CA PHE A 419 7.35 -28.12 -6.74
C PHE A 419 6.89 -28.84 -5.46
N LEU A 420 7.80 -29.34 -4.63
CA LEU A 420 7.48 -30.01 -3.37
C LEU A 420 6.69 -29.11 -2.42
N SER A 421 6.97 -27.80 -2.42
CA SER A 421 6.21 -26.83 -1.63
C SER A 421 4.74 -26.75 -2.06
N MET A 422 4.43 -27.05 -3.32
CA MET A 422 3.07 -27.05 -3.85
C MET A 422 2.41 -28.42 -3.74
N THR A 423 3.09 -29.47 -4.20
CA THR A 423 2.50 -30.82 -4.37
C THR A 423 2.73 -31.75 -3.20
N GLY A 424 3.72 -31.50 -2.35
CA GLY A 424 4.27 -32.52 -1.46
C GLY A 424 4.95 -33.64 -2.25
N GLY A 425 5.22 -34.76 -1.58
CA GLY A 425 5.84 -35.94 -2.19
C GLY A 425 6.05 -37.08 -1.19
N ASP A 426 6.40 -38.26 -1.70
CA ASP A 426 6.76 -39.40 -0.86
C ASP A 426 8.16 -39.21 -0.27
N THR A 427 8.24 -39.22 1.06
CA THR A 427 9.46 -38.99 1.85
C THR A 427 10.61 -39.92 1.46
N HIS A 428 10.30 -41.17 1.07
CA HIS A 428 11.31 -42.17 0.72
C HIS A 428 11.65 -42.22 -0.77
N MET A 429 10.96 -41.46 -1.62
CA MET A 429 11.23 -41.43 -3.06
C MET A 429 12.67 -40.94 -3.31
N PRO A 430 13.47 -41.65 -4.12
CA PRO A 430 14.80 -41.18 -4.52
C PRO A 430 14.72 -39.84 -5.24
N LEU A 431 15.61 -38.91 -4.90
CA LEU A 431 15.59 -37.55 -5.45
C LEU A 431 15.79 -37.55 -6.97
N VAL A 432 16.72 -38.37 -7.46
CA VAL A 432 16.99 -38.52 -8.90
C VAL A 432 15.73 -38.96 -9.64
N ARG A 433 15.02 -39.95 -9.09
CA ARG A 433 13.76 -40.42 -9.66
C ARG A 433 12.69 -39.34 -9.70
N TYR A 434 12.61 -38.49 -8.67
CA TYR A 434 11.68 -37.36 -8.67
C TYR A 434 12.04 -36.32 -9.76
N LEU A 435 13.31 -35.98 -9.91
CA LEU A 435 13.79 -35.05 -10.94
C LEU A 435 13.55 -35.59 -12.36
N GLU A 436 13.80 -36.87 -12.59
CA GLU A 436 13.67 -37.53 -13.89
C GLU A 436 12.21 -37.87 -14.23
N ASP A 437 11.53 -38.65 -13.38
CA ASP A 437 10.20 -39.19 -13.69
C ASP A 437 9.09 -38.15 -13.49
N THR A 438 9.20 -37.33 -12.43
CA THR A 438 8.12 -36.41 -12.04
C THR A 438 8.29 -35.04 -12.66
N LEU A 439 9.48 -34.45 -12.53
CA LEU A 439 9.77 -33.13 -13.11
C LEU A 439 10.18 -33.20 -14.59
N ARG A 440 10.39 -34.41 -15.14
CA ARG A 440 10.76 -34.64 -16.54
C ARG A 440 12.00 -33.85 -16.97
N MET A 441 13.02 -33.78 -16.10
CA MET A 441 14.28 -33.08 -16.36
C MET A 441 15.28 -33.91 -17.20
N SER A 442 14.84 -34.98 -17.85
CA SER A 442 15.68 -35.99 -18.51
C SER A 442 16.19 -35.60 -19.91
N GLU A 443 16.44 -34.33 -20.20
CA GLU A 443 16.95 -33.91 -21.51
C GLU A 443 18.35 -33.29 -21.45
N GLN A 444 19.26 -34.00 -22.13
CA GLN A 444 20.62 -33.67 -22.55
C GLN A 444 21.74 -33.85 -21.51
N THR A 445 22.43 -35.00 -21.66
CA THR A 445 23.65 -35.43 -20.93
C THR A 445 23.38 -35.77 -19.47
N GLU A 446 23.62 -37.03 -19.05
CA GLU A 446 23.62 -37.41 -17.63
C GLU A 446 24.64 -36.53 -16.90
N PRO A 447 24.22 -35.48 -16.20
CA PRO A 447 25.16 -34.58 -15.60
C PRO A 447 25.69 -35.26 -14.34
N HIS A 448 27.01 -35.19 -14.15
CA HIS A 448 27.73 -35.87 -13.07
C HIS A 448 27.09 -35.66 -11.68
N PHE A 449 26.43 -34.51 -11.47
CA PHE A 449 25.71 -34.21 -10.24
C PHE A 449 24.53 -35.16 -9.94
N LEU A 450 23.82 -35.72 -10.94
CA LEU A 450 22.73 -36.67 -10.67
C LEU A 450 23.24 -37.94 -9.98
N LYS A 451 24.44 -38.39 -10.36
CA LYS A 451 25.09 -39.54 -9.72
C LYS A 451 25.44 -39.24 -8.26
N ALA A 452 25.90 -38.03 -7.97
CA ALA A 452 26.15 -37.58 -6.60
C ALA A 452 24.84 -37.53 -5.78
N LEU A 453 23.76 -37.02 -6.36
CA LEU A 453 22.44 -36.92 -5.73
C LEU A 453 21.70 -38.26 -5.57
N GLY A 454 22.14 -39.33 -6.24
CA GLY A 454 21.54 -40.67 -6.17
C GLY A 454 21.49 -41.29 -4.77
N ARG A 455 22.29 -40.77 -3.83
CA ARG A 455 22.31 -41.18 -2.41
C ARG A 455 21.23 -40.49 -1.57
N CYS A 456 20.46 -39.57 -2.16
CA CYS A 456 19.47 -38.75 -1.47
C CYS A 456 18.02 -39.12 -1.87
N SER A 457 17.10 -38.96 -0.93
CA SER A 457 15.65 -39.05 -1.14
C SER A 457 14.98 -37.73 -0.77
N LEU A 458 13.67 -37.62 -1.01
CA LEU A 458 12.91 -36.37 -0.77
C LEU A 458 12.95 -35.87 0.68
N LYS A 459 13.21 -36.76 1.64
CA LYS A 459 13.45 -36.39 3.04
C LYS A 459 14.72 -35.58 3.29
N HIS A 460 15.68 -35.58 2.36
CA HIS A 460 16.94 -34.85 2.53
C HIS A 460 16.96 -33.50 1.80
N CYS A 461 15.87 -33.09 1.15
CA CYS A 461 15.85 -31.94 0.24
C CYS A 461 16.26 -30.62 0.89
N VAL A 462 15.80 -30.35 2.11
CA VAL A 462 16.16 -29.11 2.84
C VAL A 462 17.64 -29.11 3.21
N ALA A 463 18.14 -30.21 3.78
CA ALA A 463 19.55 -30.35 4.15
C ALA A 463 20.48 -30.31 2.93
N LEU A 464 20.03 -30.85 1.80
CA LEU A 464 20.77 -30.82 0.54
C LEU A 464 20.83 -29.41 -0.06
N TRP A 465 19.74 -28.64 0.02
CA TRP A 465 19.77 -27.25 -0.41
C TRP A 465 20.75 -26.41 0.41
N GLN A 466 20.72 -26.55 1.75
CA GLN A 466 21.70 -25.89 2.65
C GLN A 466 23.15 -26.26 2.29
N LEU A 467 23.41 -27.54 2.01
CA LEU A 467 24.74 -28.01 1.63
C LEU A 467 25.18 -27.44 0.28
N LEU A 468 24.33 -27.53 -0.75
CA LEU A 468 24.64 -27.04 -2.10
C LEU A 468 24.80 -25.52 -2.14
N SER A 469 24.01 -24.78 -1.36
CA SER A 469 24.16 -23.33 -1.22
C SER A 469 25.48 -22.98 -0.55
N SER A 470 25.88 -23.68 0.51
CA SER A 470 27.18 -23.48 1.17
C SER A 470 28.32 -23.80 0.21
N LEU A 471 28.30 -24.97 -0.45
CA LEU A 471 29.31 -25.37 -1.43
C LEU A 471 29.45 -24.36 -2.58
N LYS A 472 28.35 -23.76 -3.04
CA LYS A 472 28.40 -22.71 -4.05
C LYS A 472 29.19 -21.51 -3.53
N SER A 473 28.86 -21.00 -2.35
CA SER A 473 29.55 -19.86 -1.74
C SER A 473 31.02 -20.17 -1.42
N GLU A 474 31.31 -21.39 -0.96
CA GLU A 474 32.65 -21.87 -0.72
C GLU A 474 33.48 -21.91 -2.01
N ASN A 475 32.93 -22.44 -3.11
CA ASN A 475 33.61 -22.50 -4.40
C ASN A 475 33.79 -21.11 -5.04
N MET A 476 32.86 -20.17 -4.80
CA MET A 476 33.05 -18.76 -5.19
C MET A 476 34.26 -18.14 -4.49
N LEU A 477 34.39 -18.38 -3.19
CA LEU A 477 35.50 -17.87 -2.40
C LEU A 477 36.83 -18.51 -2.82
N LYS A 478 36.85 -19.84 -2.98
CA LYS A 478 38.06 -20.64 -3.24
C LYS A 478 38.51 -20.57 -4.70
N SER A 479 37.65 -21.01 -5.62
CA SER A 479 38.02 -21.23 -7.03
C SER A 479 37.94 -19.95 -7.86
N LEU A 480 36.96 -19.08 -7.56
CA LEU A 480 36.73 -17.86 -8.33
C LEU A 480 37.31 -16.59 -7.68
N LYS A 481 37.77 -16.67 -6.42
CA LYS A 481 38.22 -15.51 -5.62
C LYS A 481 37.22 -14.35 -5.64
N ARG A 482 35.92 -14.68 -5.62
CA ARG A 482 34.82 -13.71 -5.57
C ARG A 482 34.15 -13.77 -4.21
N ASP A 483 33.67 -12.63 -3.73
CA ASP A 483 32.90 -12.58 -2.49
C ASP A 483 31.50 -13.18 -2.71
N PRO A 484 31.13 -14.26 -2.00
CA PRO A 484 29.78 -14.82 -2.09
C PRO A 484 28.71 -13.95 -1.42
N PHE A 485 29.06 -12.99 -0.57
CA PHE A 485 28.12 -12.19 0.22
C PHE A 485 28.09 -10.70 -0.18
N SER A 486 28.43 -10.38 -1.43
CA SER A 486 28.42 -8.99 -1.93
C SER A 486 27.07 -8.28 -1.82
N GLY A 487 25.96 -9.03 -1.64
CA GLY A 487 24.61 -8.49 -1.43
C GLY A 487 24.27 -8.15 0.03
N VAL A 488 25.06 -8.61 1.00
CA VAL A 488 24.84 -8.33 2.43
C VAL A 488 25.30 -6.91 2.75
N SER A 489 24.57 -6.19 3.60
CA SER A 489 24.94 -4.83 4.01
C SER A 489 26.35 -4.77 4.61
N ALA A 490 27.09 -3.68 4.33
CA ALA A 490 28.43 -3.43 4.85
C ALA A 490 28.50 -3.40 6.39
N GLU A 491 27.36 -3.17 7.07
CA GLU A 491 27.24 -3.22 8.52
C GLU A 491 27.58 -4.59 9.12
N TYR A 492 27.41 -5.68 8.35
CA TYR A 492 27.70 -7.07 8.74
C TYR A 492 29.04 -7.61 8.23
N GLN A 493 29.85 -6.76 7.59
CA GLN A 493 31.12 -7.13 6.95
C GLN A 493 32.34 -6.49 7.64
N LYS A 494 32.26 -6.20 8.94
CA LYS A 494 33.42 -5.69 9.70
C LYS A 494 34.49 -6.77 9.84
N HIS A 495 35.74 -6.34 9.81
CA HIS A 495 36.88 -7.23 9.99
C HIS A 495 36.93 -7.84 11.40
N LEU A 496 37.49 -9.05 11.46
CA LEU A 496 37.82 -9.73 12.70
C LEU A 496 39.15 -9.25 13.26
N GLU A 497 39.19 -9.04 14.57
CA GLU A 497 40.42 -8.76 15.30
C GLU A 497 41.28 -10.02 15.44
N GLU A 498 42.60 -9.86 15.62
CA GLU A 498 43.52 -10.99 15.71
C GLU A 498 43.27 -11.87 16.95
N GLU A 499 42.77 -11.29 18.04
CA GLU A 499 42.37 -12.06 19.23
C GLU A 499 41.16 -12.95 18.94
N GLN A 500 40.15 -12.40 18.23
CA GLN A 500 38.96 -13.15 17.82
C GLN A 500 39.31 -14.28 16.84
N LYS A 501 40.25 -14.04 15.92
CA LYS A 501 40.76 -15.11 15.01
C LYS A 501 41.41 -16.26 15.78
N LYS A 502 42.22 -15.98 16.81
CA LYS A 502 42.83 -17.02 17.65
C LYS A 502 41.78 -17.84 18.40
N LEU A 503 40.74 -17.18 18.92
CA LEU A 503 39.63 -17.87 19.59
C LEU A 503 38.86 -18.78 18.61
N LEU A 504 38.59 -18.29 17.39
CA LEU A 504 37.99 -19.09 16.32
C LEU A 504 38.86 -20.28 15.90
N GLN A 505 40.18 -20.12 15.82
CA GLN A 505 41.09 -21.23 15.56
C GLN A 505 40.99 -22.31 16.63
N GLY A 506 40.97 -21.92 17.91
CA GLY A 506 40.74 -22.85 19.02
C GLY A 506 39.44 -23.64 18.86
N PHE A 507 38.33 -22.95 18.56
CA PHE A 507 37.04 -23.58 18.27
C PHE A 507 37.11 -24.57 17.09
N ILE A 508 37.78 -24.20 16.00
CA ILE A 508 37.88 -25.02 14.79
C ILE A 508 38.67 -26.33 15.04
N THR A 509 39.58 -26.35 16.01
CA THR A 509 40.34 -27.56 16.33
C THR A 509 39.58 -28.57 17.21
N VAL A 510 38.52 -28.14 17.89
CA VAL A 510 37.87 -28.93 18.96
C VAL A 510 36.60 -29.65 18.48
N GLY A 511 35.86 -29.12 17.50
CA GLY A 511 34.47 -29.55 17.26
C GLY A 511 34.08 -29.93 15.83
N ASN A 512 32.89 -30.52 15.70
CA ASN A 512 32.23 -30.78 14.41
C ASN A 512 31.56 -29.49 13.88
N ILE A 513 32.35 -28.62 13.25
CA ILE A 513 31.93 -27.27 12.81
C ILE A 513 30.98 -27.30 11.62
N ASN A 514 30.85 -28.43 10.92
CA ASN A 514 30.08 -28.52 9.67
C ASN A 514 28.64 -28.06 9.86
N THR A 515 27.97 -28.53 10.91
CA THR A 515 26.58 -28.17 11.19
C THR A 515 26.45 -26.67 11.48
N TRP A 516 27.36 -26.12 12.30
CA TRP A 516 27.36 -24.70 12.64
C TRP A 516 27.61 -23.81 11.42
N LEU A 517 28.56 -24.20 10.57
CA LEU A 517 28.91 -23.46 9.36
C LEU A 517 27.76 -23.43 8.33
N LEU A 518 27.03 -24.54 8.20
CA LEU A 518 25.86 -24.62 7.33
C LEU A 518 24.71 -23.75 7.85
N GLU A 519 24.43 -23.77 9.15
CA GLU A 519 23.39 -22.92 9.75
C GLU A 519 23.76 -21.43 9.70
N MET A 520 25.04 -21.09 9.92
CA MET A 520 25.54 -19.73 9.74
C MET A 520 25.42 -19.28 8.26
N HIS A 521 25.74 -20.16 7.30
CA HIS A 521 25.58 -19.89 5.87
C HIS A 521 24.13 -19.60 5.48
N GLU A 522 23.20 -20.45 5.93
CA GLU A 522 21.78 -20.26 5.67
C GLU A 522 21.26 -18.96 6.28
N PHE A 523 21.66 -18.65 7.52
CA PHE A 523 21.29 -17.41 8.18
C PHE A 523 21.75 -16.18 7.38
N LEU A 524 23.00 -16.20 6.88
CA LEU A 524 23.54 -15.14 6.03
C LEU A 524 22.67 -14.92 4.77
N LEU A 525 22.32 -16.00 4.07
CA LEU A 525 21.54 -15.92 2.84
C LEU A 525 20.07 -15.54 3.06
N LEU A 526 19.40 -16.15 4.04
CA LEU A 526 17.95 -15.97 4.20
C LEU A 526 17.59 -14.70 4.96
N ASN A 527 18.43 -14.29 5.94
CA ASN A 527 18.08 -13.20 6.85
C ASN A 527 18.88 -11.92 6.59
N LEU A 528 20.16 -12.01 6.21
CA LEU A 528 21.04 -10.84 6.09
C LEU A 528 21.22 -10.31 4.65
N GLU A 529 20.80 -11.04 3.63
CA GLU A 529 20.79 -10.56 2.23
C GLU A 529 19.66 -9.52 2.00
N SER A 530 18.70 -9.43 2.92
CA SER A 530 17.62 -8.43 2.86
C SER A 530 18.15 -7.02 3.15
N PRO A 531 17.76 -5.99 2.37
CA PRO A 531 18.19 -4.61 2.60
C PRO A 531 17.67 -4.02 3.94
N ARG A 532 16.70 -4.67 4.60
CA ARG A 532 16.17 -4.29 5.92
C ARG A 532 16.56 -5.25 7.04
N ALA A 533 17.64 -6.01 6.86
CA ALA A 533 18.10 -6.95 7.88
C ALA A 533 18.39 -6.26 9.22
N SER A 534 18.91 -5.03 9.21
CA SER A 534 19.26 -4.25 10.41
C SER A 534 18.06 -3.87 11.28
N ASP A 535 16.85 -3.79 10.72
CA ASP A 535 15.61 -3.56 11.48
C ASP A 535 15.27 -4.74 12.40
N THR A 536 15.66 -5.96 11.99
CA THR A 536 15.31 -7.21 12.70
C THR A 536 16.50 -7.78 13.48
N TYR A 537 17.71 -7.62 12.96
CA TYR A 537 18.94 -8.20 13.49
C TYR A 537 19.98 -7.11 13.76
N GLY A 538 20.08 -6.66 15.00
CA GLY A 538 21.00 -5.59 15.37
C GLY A 538 22.47 -6.00 15.19
N PRO A 539 23.31 -5.28 14.42
CA PRO A 539 24.71 -5.66 14.14
C PRO A 539 25.60 -5.82 15.38
N HIS A 540 25.22 -5.21 16.50
CA HIS A 540 25.88 -5.31 17.81
C HIS A 540 25.54 -6.58 18.62
N TRP A 541 24.64 -7.45 18.15
CA TRP A 541 24.29 -8.67 18.89
C TRP A 541 25.35 -9.75 18.73
N SER A 542 25.42 -10.68 19.70
CA SER A 542 26.32 -11.83 19.60
C SER A 542 25.88 -12.79 18.50
N VAL A 543 26.82 -13.27 17.69
CA VAL A 543 26.58 -14.31 16.66
C VAL A 543 26.05 -15.58 17.32
N LYS A 544 26.62 -15.98 18.45
CA LYS A 544 26.29 -17.22 19.15
C LYS A 544 24.83 -17.23 19.60
N GLU A 545 24.41 -16.20 20.32
CA GLU A 545 23.04 -16.08 20.85
C GLU A 545 22.02 -15.99 19.72
N THR A 546 22.32 -15.19 18.69
CA THR A 546 21.41 -15.00 17.54
C THR A 546 21.21 -16.28 16.75
N LEU A 547 22.29 -16.99 16.41
CA LEU A 547 22.21 -18.25 15.68
C LEU A 547 21.61 -19.36 16.53
N THR A 548 21.90 -19.41 17.84
CA THR A 548 21.26 -20.35 18.77
C THR A 548 19.73 -20.16 18.77
N ALA A 549 19.26 -18.92 18.95
CA ALA A 549 17.84 -18.61 18.88
C ALA A 549 17.22 -18.92 17.50
N TYR A 550 17.97 -18.75 16.42
CA TYR A 550 17.54 -19.13 15.07
C TYR A 550 17.41 -20.66 14.91
N MET A 551 18.36 -21.43 15.43
CA MET A 551 18.34 -22.89 15.41
C MET A 551 17.21 -23.46 16.27
N ASP A 552 16.95 -22.87 17.44
CA ASP A 552 15.85 -23.23 18.33
C ASP A 552 14.49 -23.05 17.63
N ARG A 553 14.30 -21.93 16.91
CA ARG A 553 13.09 -21.68 16.09
C ARG A 553 12.91 -22.71 14.98
N LYS A 554 13.98 -23.36 14.52
CA LYS A 554 13.97 -24.41 13.49
C LYS A 554 13.87 -25.82 14.09
N GLU A 555 13.82 -25.95 15.41
CA GLU A 555 13.85 -27.21 16.15
C GLU A 555 15.12 -28.03 15.84
N VAL A 556 16.24 -27.35 15.61
CA VAL A 556 17.55 -27.94 15.30
C VAL A 556 18.43 -27.84 16.54
N GLN A 557 18.83 -28.98 17.12
CA GLN A 557 19.74 -28.97 18.28
C GLN A 557 21.07 -28.29 17.95
N VAL A 558 21.47 -27.36 18.81
CA VAL A 558 22.78 -26.70 18.79
C VAL A 558 23.87 -27.71 19.14
N PRO A 559 24.99 -27.77 18.40
CA PRO A 559 26.09 -28.66 18.73
C PRO A 559 26.68 -28.31 20.11
N PRO A 560 26.94 -29.30 20.99
CA PRO A 560 27.47 -29.04 22.33
C PRO A 560 28.84 -28.34 22.31
N ASP A 561 29.64 -28.59 21.27
CA ASP A 561 30.94 -27.94 21.05
C ASP A 561 30.78 -26.41 20.86
N VAL A 562 29.70 -25.97 20.21
CA VAL A 562 29.41 -24.53 19.98
C VAL A 562 29.06 -23.86 21.30
N GLU A 563 28.22 -24.51 22.10
CA GLU A 563 27.79 -23.98 23.40
C GLU A 563 28.98 -23.81 24.35
N ALA A 564 29.89 -24.80 24.35
CA ALA A 564 31.06 -24.82 25.22
C ALA A 564 32.24 -23.95 24.76
N SER A 565 32.44 -23.76 23.45
CA SER A 565 33.70 -23.21 22.93
C SER A 565 33.60 -22.15 21.84
N PHE A 566 32.40 -21.84 21.33
CA PHE A 566 32.24 -20.72 20.39
C PHE A 566 32.36 -19.38 21.12
N PRO A 567 33.15 -18.41 20.61
CA PRO A 567 33.41 -17.14 21.29
C PRO A 567 32.16 -16.25 21.38
N ASP A 568 31.88 -15.71 22.57
CA ASP A 568 30.72 -14.84 22.82
C ASP A 568 30.95 -13.42 22.29
N GLU A 569 32.22 -13.02 22.12
CA GLU A 569 32.67 -11.68 21.72
C GLU A 569 32.48 -11.38 20.23
N ILE A 570 32.13 -12.39 19.42
CA ILE A 570 31.92 -12.20 17.98
C ILE A 570 30.53 -11.64 17.74
N LEU A 571 30.49 -10.44 17.17
CA LEU A 571 29.25 -9.72 16.91
C LEU A 571 28.72 -10.04 15.51
N LEU A 572 27.41 -9.88 15.31
CA LEU A 572 26.76 -10.01 14.00
C LEU A 572 27.42 -9.10 12.96
N SER A 573 27.95 -7.95 13.36
CA SER A 573 28.70 -7.06 12.47
C SER A 573 29.92 -7.72 11.80
N GLN A 574 30.41 -8.85 12.32
CA GLN A 574 31.58 -9.61 11.87
C GLN A 574 31.22 -11.00 11.31
N ILE A 575 29.93 -11.33 11.18
CA ILE A 575 29.47 -12.69 10.84
C ILE A 575 29.94 -13.15 9.45
N VAL A 576 29.98 -12.25 8.46
CA VAL A 576 30.43 -12.57 7.10
C VAL A 576 31.92 -12.97 7.11
N GLU A 577 32.75 -12.18 7.79
CA GLU A 577 34.19 -12.45 7.90
C GLU A 577 34.47 -13.69 8.77
N THR A 578 33.63 -13.93 9.79
CA THR A 578 33.66 -15.17 10.59
C THR A 578 33.41 -16.40 9.74
N TRP A 579 32.41 -16.37 8.86
CA TRP A 579 32.14 -17.48 7.95
C TRP A 579 33.30 -17.69 6.96
N LYS A 580 33.78 -16.61 6.31
CA LYS A 580 34.90 -16.69 5.36
C LYS A 580 36.15 -17.29 6.02
N PHE A 581 36.53 -16.79 7.20
CA PHE A 581 37.67 -17.27 7.95
C PHE A 581 37.55 -18.75 8.35
N THR A 582 36.37 -19.16 8.81
CA THR A 582 36.11 -20.55 9.21
C THR A 582 36.24 -21.51 8.03
N VAL A 583 35.72 -21.13 6.84
CA VAL A 583 35.84 -21.92 5.62
C VAL A 583 37.29 -22.07 5.17
N THR A 584 38.06 -20.98 5.17
CA THR A 584 39.46 -21.01 4.72
C THR A 584 40.34 -21.81 5.67
N TYR A 585 40.21 -21.57 6.98
CA TYR A 585 41.06 -22.22 7.99
C TYR A 585 40.74 -23.71 8.14
N LYS A 586 39.47 -24.10 8.07
CA LYS A 586 39.07 -25.51 8.08
C LYS A 586 39.75 -26.32 6.97
N GLN A 587 39.99 -25.73 5.80
CA GLN A 587 40.68 -26.41 4.71
C GLN A 587 42.19 -26.49 4.90
N GLU A 588 42.81 -25.43 5.43
CA GLU A 588 44.24 -25.45 5.80
C GLU A 588 44.55 -26.51 6.85
N TRP A 589 43.57 -26.85 7.70
CA TRP A 589 43.70 -27.85 8.75
C TRP A 589 43.31 -29.28 8.31
N MET A 590 42.54 -29.43 7.23
CA MET A 590 42.11 -30.72 6.67
C MET A 590 42.99 -31.21 5.51
N MET A 591 43.86 -30.35 4.96
CA MET A 591 45.00 -30.74 4.12
C MET A 591 46.19 -31.13 4.99
#